data_AF-A0A183GPA6-F1
#
_entry.id   AF-A0A183GPA6-F1
#
_cell.length_a   1.000
_cell.length_b   1.000
_cell.length_c   1.000
_cell.angle_alpha   90.00
_cell.angle_beta   90.00
_cell.angle_gamma   90.00
#
_symmetry.space_group_name_H-M   'P 1'
#
loop_
_entity.id
_entity.type
_entity.pdbx_description
1 polymer ?
#
loop_
_entity_poly.entity_id
_entity_poly.type
_entity_poly.pdbx_seq_one_letter_code
_entity_poly.pdbx_strand_id
1 'polypeptide(L)'
;LFPPREPQRDSYSVFGAKFTSVVLEDLQENAVSPQAIENIAALHRSIKALKTKTGRSFSDVCVRTADGCTLHPLAYAFEDEDPVLSAQFLLRYPNLVFSDLVVDNALVFGGVVMQESKKDKNGNGPIESARAVRVFYLLEQSDEAERFAARAESM
;
A
#
# COMPACT_ATOMS: atom_id res chain seq x y z
N LEU A 1 5.39 2.69 14.06
CA LEU A 1 6.05 2.42 12.76
C LEU A 1 5.73 3.46 11.70
N PHE A 2 4.48 3.91 11.60
CA PHE A 2 4.03 4.92 10.64
C PHE A 2 3.68 6.21 11.41
N PRO A 3 4.66 7.05 11.80
CA PRO A 3 4.35 8.25 12.57
C PRO A 3 3.51 9.19 11.69
N PRO A 4 2.31 9.61 12.14
CA PRO A 4 1.57 10.63 11.42
C PRO A 4 2.39 11.91 11.44
N ARG A 5 2.65 12.48 10.27
CA ARG A 5 3.35 13.76 10.15
C ARG A 5 2.34 14.91 10.11
N GLU A 6 1.18 14.69 9.50
CA GLU A 6 0.09 15.66 9.41
C GLU A 6 -1.27 14.94 9.34
N PRO A 7 -2.09 14.94 10.41
CA PRO A 7 -3.36 14.19 10.46
C PRO A 7 -4.33 14.48 9.32
N GLN A 8 -4.28 15.67 8.71
CA GLN A 8 -5.13 16.06 7.57
C GLN A 8 -4.64 15.48 6.23
N ARG A 9 -3.32 15.28 6.06
CA ARG A 9 -2.74 14.56 4.90
C ARG A 9 -2.78 13.05 5.09
N ASP A 10 -2.64 12.61 6.33
CA ASP A 10 -2.59 11.20 6.72
C ASP A 10 -3.99 10.56 6.79
N SER A 11 -5.04 11.37 6.74
CA SER A 11 -6.41 10.90 6.52
C SER A 11 -6.70 10.79 5.03
N TYR A 12 -6.71 9.58 4.48
CA TYR A 12 -7.37 9.29 3.20
C TYR A 12 -8.88 9.48 3.39
N SER A 13 -9.35 10.73 3.43
CA SER A 13 -10.76 11.05 3.27
C SER A 13 -11.01 11.31 1.78
N VAL A 14 -11.02 10.25 0.99
CA VAL A 14 -11.72 10.31 -0.29
C VAL A 14 -13.19 10.34 0.08
N PHE A 15 -13.84 11.51 -0.05
CA PHE A 15 -15.26 11.70 0.26
C PHE A 15 -16.09 10.55 -0.33
N GLY A 16 -16.67 9.71 0.53
CA GLY A 16 -17.51 8.57 0.09
C GLY A 16 -16.81 7.22 -0.03
N ALA A 17 -15.51 7.09 0.22
CA ALA A 17 -14.80 5.81 0.21
C ALA A 17 -14.34 5.39 1.61
N LYS A 18 -14.39 4.08 1.89
CA LYS A 18 -13.70 3.47 3.03
C LYS A 18 -12.37 2.90 2.55
N PHE A 19 -11.41 2.75 3.45
CA PHE A 19 -10.22 1.97 3.15
C PHE A 19 -9.95 0.99 4.29
N THR A 20 -9.35 -0.14 3.93
CA THR A 20 -8.70 -1.05 4.87
C THR A 20 -7.24 -1.15 4.49
N SER A 21 -6.39 -1.55 5.44
CA SER A 21 -4.98 -1.72 5.18
C SER A 21 -4.42 -2.93 5.91
N VAL A 22 -3.51 -3.64 5.24
CA VAL A 22 -2.74 -4.73 5.84
C VAL A 22 -1.32 -4.24 6.05
N VAL A 23 -0.79 -4.41 7.26
CA VAL A 23 0.57 -4.04 7.64
C VAL A 23 1.42 -5.30 7.72
N LEU A 24 2.51 -5.31 6.97
CA LEU A 24 3.44 -6.42 6.87
C LEU A 24 4.77 -5.99 7.46
N GLU A 25 5.12 -6.58 8.59
CA GLU A 25 6.41 -6.36 9.25
C GLU A 25 7.37 -7.51 8.89
N ASP A 26 8.60 -7.15 8.52
CA ASP A 26 9.65 -8.14 8.31
C ASP A 26 10.46 -8.31 9.59
N LEU A 27 10.60 -9.56 10.05
CA LEU A 27 11.34 -9.90 11.27
C LEU A 27 12.84 -9.66 11.14
N GLN A 28 13.36 -9.61 9.91
CA GLN A 28 14.72 -9.20 9.58
C GLN A 28 14.85 -7.69 9.34
N GLU A 29 13.80 -6.93 9.67
CA GLU A 29 13.71 -5.47 9.59
C GLU A 29 13.87 -4.88 8.17
N ASN A 30 13.69 -5.69 7.11
CA ASN A 30 13.72 -5.21 5.73
C ASN A 30 12.60 -5.78 4.84
N ALA A 31 11.41 -5.23 5.02
CA ALA A 31 10.19 -5.52 4.25
C ALA A 31 10.23 -5.04 2.79
N VAL A 32 11.32 -4.39 2.37
CA VAL A 32 11.52 -3.92 0.98
C VAL A 32 12.70 -4.63 0.28
N SER A 33 13.18 -5.72 0.87
CA SER A 33 14.09 -6.64 0.17
C SER A 33 13.37 -7.34 -1.00
N PRO A 34 14.09 -7.79 -2.06
CA PRO A 34 13.45 -8.46 -3.19
C PRO A 34 12.55 -9.64 -2.79
N GLN A 35 13.02 -10.49 -1.89
CA GLN A 35 12.24 -11.64 -1.42
C GLN A 35 11.00 -11.21 -0.61
N ALA A 36 11.13 -10.18 0.23
CA ALA A 36 9.98 -9.64 0.96
C ALA A 36 8.94 -9.06 0.00
N ILE A 37 9.36 -8.32 -1.02
CA ILE A 37 8.45 -7.76 -2.04
C ILE A 37 7.69 -8.86 -2.77
N GLU A 38 8.36 -9.94 -3.20
CA GLU A 38 7.69 -11.09 -3.82
C GLU A 38 6.64 -11.72 -2.90
N ASN A 39 6.98 -11.91 -1.63
CA ASN A 39 6.06 -12.47 -0.64
C ASN A 39 4.85 -11.54 -0.41
N ILE A 40 5.09 -10.23 -0.31
CA ILE A 40 4.04 -9.23 -0.17
C ILE A 40 3.15 -9.22 -1.42
N ALA A 41 3.71 -9.34 -2.61
CA ALA A 41 2.95 -9.38 -3.85
C ALA A 41 2.07 -10.64 -3.94
N ALA A 42 2.60 -11.81 -3.56
CA ALA A 42 1.83 -13.04 -3.47
C ALA A 42 0.68 -12.93 -2.45
N LEU A 43 0.94 -12.32 -1.29
CA LEU A 43 -0.10 -12.08 -0.28
C LEU A 43 -1.15 -11.08 -0.78
N HIS A 44 -0.74 -9.99 -1.41
CA HIS A 44 -1.65 -9.01 -2.01
C HIS A 44 -2.62 -9.67 -3.00
N ARG A 45 -2.12 -10.50 -3.92
CA ARG A 45 -2.94 -11.27 -4.86
C ARG A 45 -3.90 -12.21 -4.14
N SER A 46 -3.43 -12.85 -3.06
CA SER A 46 -4.25 -13.74 -2.23
C SER A 46 -5.38 -12.98 -1.51
N ILE A 47 -5.09 -11.80 -0.96
CA ILE A 47 -6.07 -10.93 -0.30
C ILE A 47 -7.14 -10.50 -1.31
N LYS A 48 -6.76 -10.05 -2.51
CA LYS A 48 -7.73 -9.69 -3.56
C LYS A 48 -8.65 -10.84 -3.96
N ALA A 49 -8.11 -12.07 -3.94
CA ALA A 49 -8.84 -13.29 -4.29
C ALA A 49 -9.71 -13.83 -3.13
N LEU A 50 -9.60 -13.28 -1.91
CA LEU A 50 -10.45 -13.69 -0.79
C LEU A 50 -11.91 -13.49 -1.14
N LYS A 51 -12.72 -14.53 -0.89
CA LYS A 51 -14.17 -14.45 -0.99
C LYS A 51 -14.79 -14.33 0.39
N THR A 52 -15.69 -13.39 0.59
CA THR A 52 -16.49 -13.29 1.82
C THR A 52 -17.46 -14.47 1.94
N LYS A 53 -18.19 -14.55 3.06
CA LYS A 53 -19.24 -15.59 3.25
C LYS A 53 -20.33 -15.55 2.18
N THR A 54 -20.55 -14.40 1.54
CA THR A 54 -21.51 -14.24 0.43
C THR A 54 -20.88 -14.53 -0.94
N GLY A 55 -19.61 -14.92 -0.98
CA GLY A 55 -18.88 -15.25 -2.20
C GLY A 55 -18.28 -14.06 -2.94
N ARG A 56 -18.39 -12.85 -2.39
CA ARG A 56 -17.88 -11.60 -2.99
C ARG A 56 -16.40 -11.42 -2.74
N SER A 57 -15.67 -10.90 -3.73
CA SER A 57 -14.23 -10.65 -3.70
C SER A 57 -13.93 -9.16 -3.62
N PHE A 58 -12.64 -8.80 -3.51
CA PHE A 58 -12.23 -7.39 -3.60
C PHE A 58 -12.78 -6.70 -4.85
N SER A 59 -12.77 -7.39 -5.99
CA SER A 59 -13.25 -6.84 -7.27
C SER A 59 -14.75 -6.49 -7.29
N ASP A 60 -15.51 -7.01 -6.34
CA ASP A 60 -16.93 -6.72 -6.18
C ASP A 60 -17.20 -5.50 -5.30
N VAL A 61 -16.29 -5.16 -4.37
CA VAL A 61 -16.52 -4.19 -3.29
C VAL A 61 -15.51 -3.03 -3.29
N CYS A 62 -14.65 -2.95 -4.30
CA CYS A 62 -13.66 -1.89 -4.42
C CYS A 62 -14.28 -0.60 -5.01
N VAL A 63 -13.64 0.53 -4.75
CA VAL A 63 -13.93 1.76 -5.52
C VAL A 63 -13.42 1.58 -6.94
N ARG A 64 -14.31 1.66 -7.94
CA ARG A 64 -13.97 1.42 -9.35
C ARG A 64 -13.72 2.71 -10.14
N THR A 65 -12.77 2.63 -11.07
CA THR A 65 -12.57 3.56 -12.18
C THR A 65 -12.95 2.85 -13.49
N ALA A 66 -12.77 3.51 -14.64
CA ALA A 66 -13.02 2.90 -15.96
C ALA A 66 -12.20 1.62 -16.18
N ASP A 67 -11.01 1.53 -15.57
CA ASP A 67 -10.04 0.45 -15.78
C ASP A 67 -10.06 -0.62 -14.68
N GLY A 68 -11.01 -0.55 -13.73
CA GLY A 68 -11.18 -1.55 -12.67
C GLY A 68 -11.07 -0.96 -11.27
N CYS A 69 -10.61 -1.77 -10.30
CA CYS A 69 -10.45 -1.30 -8.93
C CYS A 69 -9.35 -0.25 -8.82
N THR A 70 -9.63 0.82 -8.09
CA THR A 70 -8.65 1.83 -7.72
C THR A 70 -7.72 1.25 -6.67
N LEU A 71 -6.42 1.25 -6.96
CA LEU A 71 -5.40 0.78 -6.05
C LEU A 71 -4.40 1.87 -5.75
N HIS A 72 -3.74 1.73 -4.61
CA HIS A 72 -2.56 2.52 -4.30
C HIS A 72 -1.43 2.16 -5.30
N PRO A 73 -0.56 3.10 -5.74
CA PRO A 73 0.53 2.81 -6.69
C PRO A 73 1.40 1.60 -6.31
N LEU A 74 1.68 1.43 -5.01
CA LEU A 74 2.40 0.25 -4.53
C LEU A 74 1.63 -1.07 -4.73
N ALA A 75 0.31 -1.06 -4.57
CA ALA A 75 -0.51 -2.24 -4.86
C ALA A 75 -0.54 -2.54 -6.37
N TYR A 76 -0.57 -1.53 -7.24
CA TYR A 76 -0.38 -1.75 -8.68
C TYR A 76 0.99 -2.37 -8.99
N ALA A 77 2.06 -1.92 -8.33
CA ALA A 77 3.38 -2.53 -8.50
C ALA A 77 3.41 -4.02 -8.10
N PHE A 78 2.61 -4.44 -7.12
CA PHE A 78 2.49 -5.85 -6.74
C PHE A 78 1.67 -6.70 -7.71
N GLU A 79 0.93 -6.08 -8.63
CA GLU A 79 0.21 -6.77 -9.71
C GLU A 79 1.04 -6.96 -10.96
N ASP A 80 2.18 -6.28 -11.06
CA ASP A 80 3.09 -6.37 -12.20
C ASP A 80 3.70 -7.77 -12.36
N GLU A 81 4.16 -8.08 -13.57
CA GLU A 81 4.90 -9.31 -13.88
C GLU A 81 6.24 -9.37 -13.13
N ASP A 82 6.87 -8.21 -12.92
CA ASP A 82 8.07 -8.04 -12.09
C ASP A 82 7.77 -7.06 -10.93
N PRO A 83 7.21 -7.57 -9.81
CA PRO A 83 6.83 -6.73 -8.68
C PRO A 83 8.04 -6.12 -7.97
N VAL A 84 9.20 -6.77 -8.02
CA VAL A 84 10.44 -6.26 -7.42
C VAL A 84 10.90 -5.01 -8.14
N LEU A 85 11.01 -5.06 -9.47
CA LEU A 85 11.41 -3.92 -10.27
C LEU A 85 10.44 -2.74 -10.09
N SER A 86 9.14 -3.02 -10.19
CA SER A 86 8.08 -2.01 -10.09
C SER A 86 8.04 -1.34 -8.72
N ALA A 87 8.11 -2.13 -7.63
CA ALA A 87 8.15 -1.58 -6.28
C ALA A 87 9.42 -0.77 -6.01
N GLN A 88 10.58 -1.19 -6.54
CA GLN A 88 11.83 -0.46 -6.38
C GLN A 88 11.79 0.96 -6.96
N PHE A 89 11.01 1.21 -8.02
CA PHE A 89 10.82 2.57 -8.52
C PHE A 89 10.10 3.47 -7.51
N LEU A 90 9.14 2.91 -6.77
CA LEU A 90 8.37 3.62 -5.75
C LEU A 90 9.20 3.89 -4.47
N LEU A 91 10.27 3.11 -4.23
CA LEU A 91 11.21 3.34 -3.13
C LEU A 91 12.17 4.53 -3.36
N ARG A 92 12.26 5.05 -4.60
CA ARG A 92 13.24 6.11 -4.95
C ARG A 92 12.83 7.51 -4.50
N TYR A 93 11.55 7.74 -4.22
CA TYR A 93 11.04 9.06 -3.83
C TYR A 93 10.09 8.95 -2.64
N PRO A 94 10.29 9.74 -1.56
CA PRO A 94 9.44 9.73 -0.37
C PRO A 94 8.05 10.33 -0.59
N ASN A 95 7.85 11.09 -1.66
CA ASN A 95 6.55 11.57 -2.10
C ASN A 95 6.39 11.25 -3.58
N LEU A 96 5.38 10.47 -3.93
CA LEU A 96 4.99 10.26 -5.32
C LEU A 96 3.86 11.24 -5.65
N VAL A 97 4.11 12.13 -6.61
CA VAL A 97 3.09 13.07 -7.11
C VAL A 97 2.51 12.48 -8.39
N PHE A 98 1.27 12.01 -8.35
CA PHE A 98 0.52 11.52 -9.50
C PHE A 98 -0.72 12.40 -9.70
N SER A 99 -0.70 13.26 -10.72
CA SER A 99 -1.75 14.27 -10.93
C SER A 99 -1.93 15.16 -9.69
N ASP A 100 -3.07 15.05 -9.01
CA ASP A 100 -3.50 15.76 -7.80
C ASP A 100 -3.32 14.91 -6.53
N LEU A 101 -2.84 13.67 -6.66
CA LEU A 101 -2.58 12.76 -5.55
C LEU A 101 -1.10 12.82 -5.14
N VAL A 102 -0.85 13.20 -3.88
CA VAL A 102 0.45 13.04 -3.24
C VAL A 102 0.39 11.81 -2.35
N VAL A 103 1.20 10.80 -2.67
CA VAL A 103 1.39 9.61 -1.84
C VAL A 103 2.62 9.82 -0.96
N ASP A 104 2.40 10.00 0.34
CA ASP A 104 3.46 10.10 1.35
C ASP A 104 3.93 8.70 1.78
N ASN A 105 5.23 8.44 1.65
CA ASN A 105 5.83 7.17 2.05
C ASN A 105 5.72 6.91 3.56
N ALA A 106 5.51 7.92 4.41
CA ALA A 106 5.27 7.72 5.85
C ALA A 106 3.98 6.93 6.13
N LEU A 107 3.04 6.91 5.19
CA LEU A 107 1.80 6.14 5.27
C LEU A 107 1.97 4.70 4.79
N VAL A 108 2.97 4.45 3.95
CA VAL A 108 3.19 3.19 3.22
C VAL A 108 4.33 2.38 3.83
N PHE A 109 5.39 3.04 4.27
CA PHE A 109 6.60 2.39 4.78
C PHE A 109 6.84 2.80 6.23
N GLY A 110 7.03 1.81 7.09
CA GLY A 110 7.26 1.98 8.51
C GLY A 110 8.71 1.67 8.89
N GLY A 111 9.29 2.45 9.81
CA GLY A 111 10.67 2.25 10.25
C GLY A 111 11.69 2.37 9.12
N VAL A 112 11.58 3.43 8.33
CA VAL A 112 12.39 3.66 7.12
C VAL A 112 13.82 4.08 7.48
N VAL A 113 14.79 3.44 6.85
CA VAL A 113 16.18 3.91 6.74
C VAL A 113 16.38 4.42 5.32
N MET A 114 16.86 5.67 5.20
CA MET A 114 17.12 6.31 3.91
C MET A 114 18.61 6.33 3.59
N GLN A 115 18.93 6.31 2.30
CA GLN A 115 20.30 6.49 1.85
C GLN A 115 20.70 7.98 1.97
N GLU A 116 21.28 8.35 3.12
CA GLU A 116 21.64 9.72 3.49
C GLU A 116 22.48 10.45 2.42
N SER A 117 23.39 9.74 1.76
CA SER A 117 24.29 10.31 0.74
C SER A 117 23.58 10.76 -0.55
N LYS A 118 22.31 10.38 -0.75
CA LYS A 118 21.50 10.72 -1.94
C LYS A 118 20.31 11.62 -1.63
N LYS A 119 20.29 12.26 -0.46
CA LYS A 119 19.21 13.19 -0.12
C LYS A 119 19.28 14.45 -0.99
N ASP A 120 18.13 14.89 -1.47
CA ASP A 120 17.95 16.19 -2.10
C ASP A 120 17.92 17.32 -1.05
N LYS A 121 17.86 18.57 -1.53
CA LYS A 121 17.75 19.77 -0.68
C LYS A 121 16.50 19.83 0.21
N ASN A 122 15.50 19.01 -0.07
CA ASN A 122 14.25 18.91 0.69
C ASN A 122 14.30 17.73 1.69
N GLY A 123 15.44 17.05 1.80
CA GLY A 123 15.62 15.89 2.69
C GLY A 123 15.07 14.58 2.12
N ASN A 124 14.67 14.56 0.85
CA ASN A 124 14.13 13.37 0.19
C ASN A 124 15.26 12.50 -0.33
N GLY A 125 15.24 11.20 -0.03
CA GLY A 125 16.20 10.26 -0.57
C GLY A 125 15.59 8.88 -0.80
N PRO A 126 16.28 7.99 -1.53
CA PRO A 126 15.84 6.62 -1.72
C PRO A 126 15.75 5.88 -0.38
N ILE A 127 14.73 5.04 -0.25
CA ILE A 127 14.58 4.09 0.87
C ILE A 127 15.61 2.97 0.68
N GLU A 128 16.47 2.79 1.68
CA GLU A 128 17.44 1.69 1.74
C GLU A 128 16.82 0.45 2.38
N SER A 129 16.08 0.65 3.48
CA SER A 129 15.27 -0.39 4.11
C SER A 129 14.02 0.21 4.76
N ALA A 130 13.03 -0.63 4.97
CA ALA A 130 11.86 -0.32 5.78
C ALA A 130 11.49 -1.55 6.58
N ARG A 131 11.22 -1.38 7.87
CA ARG A 131 10.80 -2.48 8.74
C ARG A 131 9.41 -3.01 8.40
N ALA A 132 8.54 -2.15 7.84
CA ALA A 132 7.17 -2.53 7.52
C ALA A 132 6.67 -1.89 6.22
N VAL A 133 5.73 -2.58 5.56
CA VAL A 133 4.98 -2.09 4.42
C VAL A 133 3.48 -2.14 4.74
N ARG A 134 2.76 -1.05 4.49
CA ARG A 134 1.30 -0.97 4.59
C ARG A 134 0.70 -0.95 3.19
N VAL A 135 -0.18 -1.91 2.92
CA VAL A 135 -0.90 -2.03 1.65
C VAL A 135 -2.34 -1.57 1.85
N PHE A 136 -2.81 -0.63 1.04
CA PHE A 136 -4.15 -0.04 1.13
C PHE A 136 -5.11 -0.62 0.09
N TYR A 137 -6.35 -0.84 0.52
CA TYR A 137 -7.45 -1.29 -0.32
C TYR A 137 -8.61 -0.30 -0.20
N LEU A 138 -8.97 0.35 -1.30
CA LEU A 138 -10.09 1.30 -1.35
C LEU A 138 -11.39 0.53 -1.60
N LEU A 139 -12.37 0.75 -0.74
CA LEU A 139 -13.63 0.03 -0.68
C LEU A 139 -14.83 0.98 -0.79
N GLU A 140 -15.89 0.50 -1.42
CA GLU A 140 -17.18 1.19 -1.45
C GLU A 140 -17.83 1.23 -0.06
N GLN A 141 -18.87 2.05 0.10
CA GLN A 141 -19.67 2.08 1.32
C GLN A 141 -20.77 1.02 1.29
N SER A 142 -20.43 -0.21 1.67
CA SER A 142 -21.40 -1.32 1.80
C SER A 142 -21.05 -2.26 2.96
N ASP A 143 -22.04 -2.97 3.50
CA ASP A 143 -21.81 -4.01 4.51
C ASP A 143 -20.89 -5.14 4.00
N GLU A 144 -20.90 -5.35 2.69
CA GLU A 144 -20.06 -6.36 2.05
C GLU A 144 -18.60 -5.94 2.02
N ALA A 145 -18.33 -4.65 1.73
CA ALA A 145 -17.01 -4.07 1.89
C ALA A 145 -16.49 -4.21 3.32
N GLU A 146 -17.32 -4.01 4.35
CA GLU A 146 -16.92 -4.22 5.75
C GLU A 146 -16.56 -5.67 6.06
N ARG A 147 -17.34 -6.62 5.53
CA ARG A 147 -17.04 -8.05 5.67
C ARG A 147 -15.74 -8.44 4.98
N PHE A 148 -15.45 -7.84 3.82
CA PHE A 148 -14.18 -8.03 3.14
C PHE A 148 -13.02 -7.45 3.97
N ALA A 149 -13.14 -6.22 4.45
CA ALA A 149 -12.12 -5.54 5.27
C ALA A 149 -11.73 -6.37 6.50
N ALA A 150 -12.73 -6.80 7.29
CA ALA A 150 -12.49 -7.60 8.48
C ALA A 150 -11.76 -8.93 8.19
N ARG A 151 -11.98 -9.50 7.00
CA ARG A 151 -11.29 -10.73 6.57
C ARG A 151 -9.87 -10.46 6.09
N ALA A 152 -9.67 -9.39 5.32
CA ALA A 152 -8.34 -8.99 4.85
C ALA A 152 -7.40 -8.65 6.03
N GLU A 153 -7.92 -8.00 7.08
CA GLU A 153 -7.16 -7.65 8.29
C GLU A 153 -6.83 -8.86 9.19
N SER A 154 -7.49 -10.00 8.98
CA SER A 154 -7.26 -11.24 9.73
C SER A 154 -6.23 -12.19 9.11
N MET A 155 -5.67 -11.82 7.96
CA MET A 155 -4.59 -12.55 7.28
C MET A 155 -3.23 -12.23 7.88
#